data_AF-U6D3U7-F1
#
_entry.id   AF-U6D3U7-F1
#
_cell.length_a   1.000
_cell.length_b   1.000
_cell.length_c   1.000
_cell.angle_alpha   90.00
_cell.angle_beta   90.00
_cell.angle_gamma   90.00
#
_symmetry.space_group_name_H-M   'P 1'
#
loop_
_entity.id
_entity.type
_entity.pdbx_description
1 polymer ?
#
loop_
_entity_poly.entity_id
_entity_poly.type
_entity_poly.pdbx_seq_one_letter_code
_entity_poly.pdbx_strand_id
1 'polypeptide(L)'
;WPRPPSPAGGKERVHVLVLSSWRSGSSFVGQLFSQHPDVFYLMEPGWHVWTTLSQGSAPALHMAVRDVVRSVFLCDMDVFDAYLPWRR
;
A
#
# COMPACT_ATOMS: atom_id res chain seq x y z
N TRP A 1 1.79 -7.94 17.57
CA TRP A 1 0.87 -6.83 17.90
C TRP A 1 -0.56 -7.32 17.74
N PRO A 2 -1.47 -7.05 18.70
CA PRO A 2 -2.86 -7.53 18.62
C PRO A 2 -3.58 -6.87 17.44
N ARG A 3 -4.47 -7.61 16.78
CA ARG A 3 -5.39 -7.03 15.79
C ARG A 3 -6.34 -6.07 16.51
N PRO A 4 -6.62 -4.87 15.98
CA PRO A 4 -7.75 -4.07 16.45
C PRO A 4 -9.05 -4.85 16.20
N PRO A 5 -10.06 -4.72 17.07
CA PRO A 5 -11.33 -5.44 16.91
C PRO A 5 -12.03 -4.99 15.64
N SER A 6 -12.44 -5.93 14.79
CA SER A 6 -13.32 -5.64 13.65
C SER A 6 -14.66 -5.11 14.19
N PRO A 7 -15.21 -4.03 13.63
CA PRO A 7 -16.54 -3.56 14.02
C PRO A 7 -17.56 -4.66 13.73
N ALA A 8 -18.22 -5.13 14.80
CA ALA A 8 -19.24 -6.16 14.75
C ALA A 8 -20.39 -5.68 13.85
N GLY A 9 -20.56 -6.35 12.69
CA GLY A 9 -21.69 -6.12 11.78
C GLY A 9 -21.32 -5.69 10.35
N GLY A 10 -20.06 -5.41 10.04
CA GLY A 10 -19.61 -5.11 8.68
C GLY A 10 -19.20 -6.38 7.92
N LYS A 11 -19.52 -6.45 6.61
CA LYS A 11 -18.93 -7.46 5.71
C LYS A 11 -17.41 -7.45 5.86
N GLU A 12 -16.78 -8.63 5.90
CA GLU A 12 -15.32 -8.76 5.96
C GLU A 12 -14.69 -8.02 4.77
N ARG A 13 -13.70 -7.16 5.02
CA ARG A 13 -13.00 -6.40 3.98
C ARG A 13 -12.07 -7.35 3.22
N VAL A 14 -12.18 -7.38 1.90
CA VAL A 14 -11.28 -8.15 1.04
C VAL A 14 -10.12 -7.26 0.63
N HIS A 15 -8.90 -7.69 0.95
CA HIS A 15 -7.67 -7.01 0.55
C HIS A 15 -7.01 -7.77 -0.60
N VAL A 16 -6.67 -7.05 -1.68
CA VAL A 16 -6.01 -7.63 -2.86
C VAL A 16 -4.66 -6.94 -3.05
N LEU A 17 -3.59 -7.72 -3.17
CA LEU A 17 -2.26 -7.24 -3.50
C LEU A 17 -1.88 -7.72 -4.90
N VAL A 18 -1.71 -6.78 -5.84
CA VAL A 18 -1.19 -7.08 -7.18
C VAL A 18 0.33 -6.93 -7.14
N LEU A 19 1.06 -8.05 -7.06
CA LEU A 19 2.51 -8.08 -7.16
C LEU A 19 2.91 -8.44 -8.59
N SER A 20 3.66 -7.56 -9.25
CA SER A 20 4.08 -7.77 -10.64
C SER A 20 5.45 -7.17 -10.93
N SER A 21 6.01 -7.50 -12.09
CA SER A 21 7.17 -6.83 -12.66
C SER A 21 6.77 -5.68 -13.59
N TRP A 22 7.75 -4.93 -14.10
CA TRP A 22 7.51 -3.84 -15.06
C TRP A 22 6.93 -4.35 -16.38
N ARG A 23 6.00 -3.57 -16.94
CA ARG A 23 5.36 -3.82 -18.25
C ARG A 23 4.57 -5.14 -18.34
N SER A 24 4.11 -5.69 -17.21
CA SER A 24 3.29 -6.91 -17.17
C SER A 24 1.77 -6.65 -17.27
N GLY A 25 1.34 -5.40 -17.46
CA GLY A 25 -0.08 -5.03 -17.52
C GLY A 25 -0.76 -4.81 -16.16
N SER A 26 -0.02 -4.73 -15.05
CA SER A 26 -0.60 -4.48 -13.72
C SER A 26 -1.34 -3.14 -13.61
N SER A 27 -0.87 -2.09 -14.29
CA SER A 27 -1.58 -0.80 -14.36
C SER A 27 -2.96 -0.92 -15.01
N PHE A 28 -3.11 -1.77 -16.04
CA PHE A 28 -4.39 -2.02 -16.68
C PHE A 28 -5.35 -2.75 -15.72
N VAL A 29 -4.87 -3.81 -15.06
CA VAL A 29 -5.64 -4.55 -14.05
C VAL A 29 -6.11 -3.61 -12.93
N GLY A 30 -5.22 -2.75 -12.45
CA GLY A 30 -5.54 -1.75 -11.44
C GLY A 30 -6.62 -0.74 -11.85
N GLN A 31 -6.47 -0.17 -13.04
CA GLN A 31 -7.47 0.73 -13.63
C GLN A 31 -8.84 0.07 -13.80
N LEU A 32 -8.87 -1.22 -14.16
CA LEU A 32 -10.11 -1.99 -14.26
C LEU A 32 -10.80 -2.13 -12.90
N PHE A 33 -10.06 -2.45 -11.83
CA PHE A 33 -10.61 -2.47 -10.46
C PHE A 33 -11.11 -1.10 -10.01
N SER A 34 -10.42 -0.03 -10.39
CA SER A 34 -10.77 1.35 -10.03
C SER A 34 -12.07 1.84 -10.66
N GLN A 35 -12.69 1.10 -11.59
CA GLN A 35 -13.99 1.48 -12.16
C GLN A 35 -15.16 1.26 -11.21
N HIS A 36 -15.00 0.41 -10.19
CA HIS A 36 -16.07 0.10 -9.26
C HIS A 36 -16.06 1.08 -8.07
N PRO A 37 -17.18 1.74 -7.72
CA PRO A 37 -17.22 2.77 -6.69
C PRO A 37 -16.86 2.26 -5.29
N ASP A 38 -17.12 0.97 -5.01
CA ASP A 38 -16.80 0.35 -3.72
C ASP A 38 -15.34 -0.18 -3.63
N VAL A 39 -14.52 0.02 -4.67
CA VAL A 39 -13.14 -0.48 -4.71
C VAL A 39 -12.17 0.68 -4.63
N PHE A 40 -11.31 0.66 -3.61
CA PHE A 40 -10.18 1.56 -3.50
C PHE A 40 -8.95 0.93 -4.17
N TYR A 41 -8.38 1.64 -5.15
CA TYR A 41 -7.18 1.22 -5.84
C TYR A 41 -6.02 2.20 -5.61
N LEU A 42 -4.83 1.67 -5.30
CA LEU A 42 -3.62 2.44 -5.07
C LEU A 42 -2.46 1.85 -5.91
N MET A 43 -1.93 2.66 -6.81
CA MET A 43 -0.79 2.29 -7.67
C MET A 43 0.51 2.43 -6.89
N GLU A 44 1.31 1.35 -6.89
CA GLU A 44 2.74 1.37 -6.52
C GLU A 44 3.07 2.11 -5.19
N PRO A 45 2.46 1.74 -4.05
CA PRO A 45 2.68 2.44 -2.78
C PRO A 45 4.13 2.38 -2.27
N GLY A 46 4.90 1.37 -2.68
CA GLY A 46 6.32 1.23 -2.34
C GLY A 46 7.24 2.22 -3.07
N TRP A 47 6.77 2.89 -4.13
CA TRP A 47 7.58 3.84 -4.88
C TRP A 47 8.08 5.01 -4.01
N HIS A 48 7.24 5.52 -3.11
CA HIS A 48 7.62 6.59 -2.18
C HIS A 48 8.70 6.15 -1.18
N VAL A 49 8.68 4.88 -0.78
CA VAL A 49 9.73 4.29 0.07
C VAL A 49 11.05 4.23 -0.69
N TRP A 50 11.02 3.72 -1.92
CA TRP A 50 12.23 3.61 -2.76
C TRP A 50 12.86 4.96 -3.07
N THR A 51 12.05 5.96 -3.40
CA THR A 51 12.53 7.31 -3.71
C THR A 51 13.12 8.01 -2.47
N THR A 52 12.51 7.83 -1.29
CA THR A 52 12.99 8.44 -0.03
C THR A 52 14.22 7.73 0.54
N LEU A 53 14.24 6.40 0.48
CA LEU A 53 15.29 5.54 1.03
C LEU A 53 16.19 4.94 -0.06
N SER A 54 16.44 5.68 -1.13
CA SER A 54 17.20 5.19 -2.30
C SER A 54 18.62 4.70 -1.98
N GLN A 55 19.19 5.14 -0.85
CA GLN A 55 20.51 4.70 -0.34
C GLN A 55 20.41 3.58 0.72
N GLY A 56 19.20 3.08 0.99
CA GLY A 56 18.93 2.07 2.00
C GLY A 56 19.33 0.66 1.59
N SER A 57 19.64 -0.19 2.57
CA SER A 57 19.92 -1.61 2.32
C SER A 57 18.64 -2.37 1.94
N ALA A 58 18.80 -3.50 1.24
CA ALA A 58 17.65 -4.34 0.87
C ALA A 58 16.77 -4.77 2.07
N PRO A 59 17.33 -5.12 3.26
CA PRO A 59 16.53 -5.36 4.45
C PRO A 59 15.75 -4.14 4.94
N ALA A 60 16.35 -2.94 4.90
CA ALA A 60 15.69 -1.72 5.33
C ALA A 60 14.51 -1.36 4.41
N LEU A 61 14.72 -1.48 3.10
CA LEU A 61 13.68 -1.25 2.09
C LEU A 61 12.54 -2.28 2.20
N HIS A 62 12.86 -3.56 2.41
CA HIS A 62 11.85 -4.60 2.63
C HIS A 62 10.96 -4.24 3.82
N MET A 63 11.56 -3.97 4.98
CA MET A 63 10.80 -3.68 6.21
C MET A 63 9.91 -2.45 6.04
N ALA A 64 10.45 -1.37 5.44
CA ALA A 64 9.69 -0.15 5.18
C ALA A 64 8.51 -0.37 4.22
N VAL A 65 8.71 -1.09 3.11
CA VAL A 65 7.63 -1.41 2.14
C VAL A 65 6.57 -2.29 2.80
N ARG A 66 6.98 -3.28 3.59
CA ARG A 66 6.06 -4.17 4.33
C ARG A 66 5.18 -3.37 5.29
N ASP A 67 5.76 -2.42 6.02
CA ASP A 67 5.00 -1.61 6.98
C ASP A 67 4.03 -0.65 6.28
N VAL A 68 4.40 -0.08 5.13
CA VAL A 68 3.49 0.70 4.28
C VAL A 68 2.31 -0.15 3.81
N VAL A 69 2.56 -1.31 3.20
CA VAL A 69 1.48 -2.20 2.70
C VAL A 69 0.54 -2.62 3.82
N ARG A 70 1.10 -2.95 5.00
CA ARG A 70 0.32 -3.32 6.17
C ARG A 70 -0.58 -2.17 6.63
N SER A 71 -0.04 -0.96 6.73
CA SER A 71 -0.79 0.21 7.20
C SER A 71 -1.92 0.56 6.24
N VAL A 72 -1.66 0.50 4.93
CA VAL A 72 -2.70 0.66 3.89
C VAL A 72 -3.84 -0.34 4.05
N PHE A 73 -3.56 -1.62 4.33
CA PHE A 73 -4.61 -2.62 4.60
C PHE A 73 -5.37 -2.39 5.90
N LEU A 74 -4.75 -1.71 6.87
CA LEU A 74 -5.43 -1.26 8.09
C LEU A 74 -6.17 0.07 7.91
N CYS A 75 -6.18 0.62 6.68
CA CYS A 75 -6.70 1.95 6.35
C CYS A 75 -5.99 3.10 7.08
N ASP A 76 -4.72 2.90 7.45
CA ASP A 76 -3.85 3.91 8.01
C ASP A 76 -2.95 4.48 6.90
N MET A 77 -3.29 5.71 6.46
CA MET A 77 -2.58 6.42 5.39
C MET A 77 -1.52 7.39 5.93
N ASP A 78 -1.44 7.57 7.26
CA ASP A 78 -0.46 8.47 7.88
C ASP A 78 0.96 7.93 7.74
N VAL A 79 1.10 6.62 7.47
CA VAL A 79 2.39 5.97 7.15
C VAL A 79 3.14 6.65 6.00
N PHE A 80 2.42 7.29 5.07
CA PHE A 80 3.03 7.97 3.92
C PHE A 80 3.74 9.27 4.32
N ASP A 81 3.39 9.88 5.45
CA ASP A 81 4.01 11.14 5.90
C ASP A 81 5.52 10.99 6.12
N ALA A 82 5.97 9.79 6.49
CA ALA A 82 7.39 9.47 6.62
C ALA A 82 8.16 9.50 5.28
N TYR A 83 7.46 9.35 4.15
CA TYR A 83 8.04 9.18 2.81
C TYR A 83 7.64 10.28 1.82
N LEU A 84 6.76 11.22 2.20
CA LEU A 84 6.35 12.33 1.34
C LEU A 84 7.12 13.60 1.72
N PRO A 85 7.99 14.12 0.84
CA PRO A 85 8.92 15.21 1.19
C PRO A 85 8.23 16.56 1.47
N TRP A 86 7.01 16.79 0.98
CA TRP A 86 6.28 18.05 1.17
C TRP A 86 5.47 18.13 2.47
N ARG A 87 5.41 17.06 3.26
CA ARG A 87 4.78 17.05 4.60
C ARG A 87 5.81 17.18 5.75
N ARG A 88 7.07 17.44 5.42
CA ARG A 88 8.14 17.74 6.40
C ARG A 88 8.35 19.23 6.58
#